data_AF-A0A961GBJ7-F1
#
_entry.id   AF-A0A961GBJ7-F1
#
_cell.length_a   1.000
_cell.length_b   1.000
_cell.length_c   1.000
_cell.angle_alpha   90.00
_cell.angle_beta   90.00
_cell.angle_gamma   90.00
#
_symmetry.space_group_name_H-M   'P 1'
#
loop_
_entity.id
_entity.type
_entity.pdbx_description
1 polymer ?
#
loop_
_entity_poly.entity_id
_entity_poly.type
_entity_poly.pdbx_seq_one_letter_code
_entity_poly.pdbx_strand_id
1 'polypeptide(L)'
;TPAPTAMAYDAANDVLYGCSRQNTYVVNRATGAWTLLGATGVSDCWGMTYDPDADILYGLGAASSVLCTVDRGTGAWTAVGGLTGLSFPRSIAYVP
;
A
#
# COMPACT_ATOMS: atom_id res chain seq x y z
N THR A 1 14.90 -7.75 9.16
CA THR A 1 14.34 -7.58 7.80
C THR A 1 12.85 -7.35 7.92
N PRO A 2 12.24 -6.43 7.14
CA PRO A 2 10.79 -6.28 7.11
C PRO A 2 10.14 -7.60 6.67
N ALA A 3 8.94 -7.90 7.18
CA ALA A 3 8.14 -9.02 6.71
C ALA A 3 7.13 -8.45 5.70
N PRO A 4 7.39 -8.53 4.39
CA PRO A 4 6.56 -7.85 3.41
C PRO A 4 5.16 -8.45 3.39
N THR A 5 4.15 -7.59 3.44
CA THR A 5 2.73 -8.00 3.36
C THR A 5 2.05 -7.51 2.09
N ALA A 6 2.57 -6.45 1.47
CA ALA A 6 2.05 -5.91 0.22
C ALA A 6 3.14 -5.17 -0.57
N MET A 7 2.95 -5.08 -1.89
CA MET A 7 3.78 -4.28 -2.80
C MET A 7 2.92 -3.72 -3.94
N ALA A 8 3.29 -2.56 -4.46
CA ALA A 8 2.69 -1.97 -5.65
C ALA A 8 3.72 -1.13 -6.39
N TYR A 9 3.69 -1.20 -7.71
CA TYR A 9 4.58 -0.43 -8.59
C TYR A 9 3.86 0.79 -9.13
N ASP A 10 4.34 1.97 -8.76
CA ASP A 10 3.97 3.24 -9.38
C ASP A 10 4.74 3.37 -10.69
N ALA A 11 4.06 3.07 -11.80
CA ALA A 11 4.66 3.07 -13.13
C ALA A 11 4.89 4.48 -13.68
N ALA A 12 4.18 5.51 -13.18
CA ALA A 12 4.36 6.88 -13.63
C ALA A 12 5.65 7.51 -13.07
N ASN A 13 6.03 7.12 -11.85
CA ASN A 13 7.20 7.67 -11.15
C ASN A 13 8.37 6.67 -11.02
N ASP A 14 8.19 5.46 -11.54
CA ASP A 14 9.20 4.39 -11.53
C ASP A 14 9.61 3.93 -10.11
N VAL A 15 8.66 3.92 -9.17
CA VAL A 15 8.88 3.60 -7.76
C VAL A 15 8.15 2.31 -7.35
N LEU A 16 8.87 1.38 -6.73
CA LEU A 16 8.26 0.21 -6.09
C LEU A 16 8.01 0.53 -4.61
N TYR A 17 6.73 0.56 -4.22
CA TYR A 17 6.32 0.70 -2.84
C TYR A 17 6.05 -0.67 -2.22
N GLY A 18 6.34 -0.78 -0.93
CA GLY A 18 6.06 -1.97 -0.15
C GLY A 18 5.51 -1.61 1.22
N CYS A 19 4.83 -2.57 1.85
CA CYS A 19 4.37 -2.43 3.22
C CYS A 19 4.76 -3.66 4.05
N SER A 20 5.03 -3.42 5.33
CA SER A 20 5.28 -4.47 6.33
C SER A 20 4.57 -4.08 7.63
N ARG A 21 3.47 -4.77 7.93
CA ARG A 21 2.55 -4.48 9.06
C ARG A 21 2.02 -3.06 9.05
N GLN A 22 2.74 -2.14 9.69
CA GLN A 22 2.30 -0.77 9.96
C GLN A 22 3.20 0.29 9.31
N ASN A 23 4.18 -0.12 8.50
CA ASN A 23 5.14 0.77 7.87
C ASN A 23 5.11 0.63 6.34
N THR A 24 5.18 1.78 5.66
CA THR A 24 5.35 1.90 4.21
C THR A 24 6.84 2.09 3.90
N TYR A 25 7.28 1.50 2.80
CA TYR A 25 8.67 1.50 2.34
C TYR A 25 8.75 1.82 0.86
N VAL A 26 9.90 2.35 0.45
CA VAL A 26 10.35 2.30 -0.94
C VAL A 26 11.30 1.12 -1.08
N VAL A 27 11.13 0.34 -2.15
CA VAL A 27 11.94 -0.84 -2.43
C VAL A 27 12.86 -0.55 -3.62
N ASN A 28 14.16 -0.67 -3.40
CA ASN A 28 15.13 -0.62 -4.49
C ASN A 28 14.96 -1.87 -5.36
N ARG A 29 14.55 -1.68 -6.62
CA ARG A 29 14.27 -2.78 -7.55
C ARG A 29 15.51 -3.55 -8.02
N ALA A 30 16.69 -2.95 -7.96
CA ALA A 30 17.95 -3.60 -8.34
C ALA A 30 18.50 -4.50 -7.23
N THR A 31 18.30 -4.12 -5.96
CA THR A 31 18.90 -4.81 -4.81
C THR A 31 17.89 -5.51 -3.91
N GLY A 32 16.60 -5.21 -4.07
CA GLY A 32 15.54 -5.64 -3.15
C GLY A 32 15.60 -4.98 -1.78
N ALA A 33 16.42 -3.94 -1.59
CA ALA A 33 16.55 -3.25 -0.29
C ALA A 33 15.32 -2.38 0.02
N TRP A 34 14.82 -2.46 1.25
CA TRP A 34 13.66 -1.71 1.73
C TRP A 34 14.11 -0.51 2.55
N THR A 35 13.70 0.68 2.15
CA THR A 35 13.96 1.93 2.86
C THR A 35 12.64 2.44 3.46
N LEU A 36 12.63 2.67 4.78
CA LEU A 36 11.43 3.16 5.47
C LEU A 36 11.03 4.52 4.90
N LEU A 37 9.78 4.62 4.46
CA LEU A 37 9.17 5.88 4.03
C LEU A 37 8.43 6.53 5.20
N GLY A 38 7.65 5.73 5.94
CA GLY A 38 6.96 6.19 7.15
C GLY A 38 5.91 5.21 7.66
N ALA A 39 5.23 5.58 8.74
CA ALA A 39 4.17 4.78 9.33
C ALA A 39 2.88 4.92 8.51
N THR A 40 2.20 3.80 8.28
CA THR A 40 0.91 3.75 7.58
C THR A 40 -0.19 4.47 8.36
N GLY A 41 -0.14 4.46 9.70
CA GLY A 41 -1.23 4.93 10.56
C GLY A 41 -2.42 3.97 10.64
N VAL A 42 -2.37 2.81 9.97
CA VAL A 42 -3.36 1.73 10.10
C VAL A 42 -2.79 0.56 10.90
N SER A 43 -3.66 -0.31 11.39
CA SER A 43 -3.26 -1.44 12.23
C SER A 43 -2.45 -2.50 11.49
N ASP A 44 -2.77 -2.73 10.21
CA ASP A 44 -2.13 -3.69 9.32
C ASP A 44 -2.46 -3.33 7.86
N CYS A 45 -1.54 -3.66 6.95
CA CYS A 45 -1.69 -3.53 5.50
C CYS A 45 -1.55 -4.89 4.82
N TRP A 46 -2.48 -5.27 3.94
CA TRP A 46 -2.43 -6.57 3.26
C TRP A 46 -2.43 -6.52 1.74
N GLY A 47 -2.88 -5.44 1.14
CA GLY A 47 -2.87 -5.27 -0.31
C GLY A 47 -2.49 -3.84 -0.68
N MET A 48 -1.83 -3.69 -1.82
CA MET A 48 -1.55 -2.39 -2.42
C MET A 48 -1.70 -2.51 -3.94
N THR A 49 -2.18 -1.46 -4.59
CA THR A 49 -2.20 -1.37 -6.05
C THR A 49 -2.07 0.09 -6.47
N TYR A 50 -1.53 0.33 -7.66
CA TYR A 50 -1.42 1.66 -8.23
C TYR A 50 -2.44 1.81 -9.36
N ASP A 51 -3.23 2.88 -9.27
CA ASP A 51 -4.15 3.32 -10.31
C ASP A 51 -3.43 4.40 -11.15
N PRO A 52 -2.99 4.07 -12.38
CA PRO A 52 -2.32 5.02 -13.27
C PRO A 52 -3.25 6.08 -13.88
N ASP A 53 -4.56 5.84 -13.94
CA ASP A 53 -5.51 6.78 -14.55
C ASP A 53 -5.83 7.92 -13.59
N ALA A 54 -5.89 7.62 -12.29
CA ALA A 54 -6.08 8.61 -11.23
C ALA A 54 -4.77 9.14 -10.62
N ASP A 55 -3.63 8.52 -10.92
CA ASP A 55 -2.33 8.72 -10.25
C ASP A 55 -2.41 8.54 -8.71
N ILE A 56 -3.04 7.44 -8.29
CA ILE A 56 -3.28 7.14 -6.87
C ILE A 56 -2.71 5.78 -6.49
N LEU A 57 -1.98 5.75 -5.38
CA LEU A 57 -1.59 4.51 -4.72
C LEU A 57 -2.68 4.11 -3.71
N TYR A 58 -3.30 2.96 -3.91
CA TYR A 58 -4.31 2.40 -3.03
C TYR A 58 -3.73 1.30 -2.14
N GLY A 59 -4.35 1.12 -0.98
CA GLY A 59 -4.01 0.07 -0.02
C GLY A 59 -5.23 -0.51 0.69
N LEU A 60 -5.11 -1.75 1.16
CA LEU A 60 -6.10 -2.41 2.01
C LEU A 60 -5.67 -2.39 3.47
N GLY A 61 -6.37 -1.58 4.27
CA GLY A 61 -6.25 -1.54 5.71
C GLY A 61 -7.01 -2.71 6.34
N ALA A 62 -6.27 -3.58 7.01
CA ALA A 62 -6.67 -4.94 7.33
C ALA A 62 -7.67 -5.09 8.48
N ALA A 63 -7.47 -4.42 9.62
CA ALA A 63 -8.32 -4.66 10.79
C ALA A 63 -9.72 -4.04 10.66
N SER A 64 -9.94 -3.18 9.67
CA SER A 64 -11.20 -2.48 9.46
C SER A 64 -11.83 -2.75 8.09
N SER A 65 -11.31 -3.72 7.31
CA SER A 65 -11.73 -3.96 5.92
C SER A 65 -11.86 -2.63 5.16
N VAL A 66 -10.84 -1.78 5.19
CA VAL A 66 -10.92 -0.40 4.68
C VAL A 66 -10.08 -0.24 3.41
N LEU A 67 -10.62 0.46 2.42
CA LEU A 67 -9.83 0.97 1.29
C LEU A 67 -9.18 2.28 1.71
N CYS A 68 -7.87 2.40 1.50
CA CYS A 68 -7.10 3.59 1.79
C CYS A 68 -6.38 4.12 0.54
N THR A 69 -6.12 5.41 0.49
CA THR A 69 -5.04 5.98 -0.34
C THR A 69 -3.75 6.04 0.47
N VAL A 70 -2.62 6.06 -0.22
CA VAL A 70 -1.28 6.15 0.37
C VAL A 70 -0.59 7.41 -0.10
N ASP A 71 -0.18 8.25 0.83
CA ASP A 71 0.68 9.40 0.56
C ASP A 71 2.10 8.90 0.22
N ARG A 72 2.55 9.20 -1.01
CA ARG A 72 3.83 8.74 -1.56
C ARG A 72 5.06 9.45 -0.98
N GLY A 73 4.89 10.61 -0.34
CA GLY A 73 5.97 11.36 0.28
C GLY A 73 6.20 10.99 1.75
N THR A 74 5.13 10.64 2.46
CA THR A 74 5.17 10.34 3.91
C THR A 74 4.93 8.87 4.25
N GLY A 75 4.36 8.11 3.33
CA GLY A 75 3.96 6.72 3.56
C GLY A 75 2.71 6.55 4.43
N ALA A 76 2.01 7.65 4.77
CA ALA A 76 0.79 7.63 5.57
C ALA A 76 -0.42 7.17 4.73
N TRP A 77 -1.34 6.43 5.35
CA TRP A 77 -2.53 5.90 4.71
C TRP A 77 -3.77 6.69 5.17
N THR A 78 -4.60 7.10 4.23
CA THR A 78 -5.85 7.82 4.50
C THR A 78 -7.04 6.98 4.07
N ALA A 79 -8.02 6.79 4.95
CA ALA A 79 -9.20 5.99 4.64
C ALA A 79 -10.06 6.67 3.56
N VAL A 80 -10.43 5.90 2.54
CA VAL A 80 -11.45 6.25 1.54
C VAL A 80 -12.82 5.80 2.02
N GLY A 81 -12.90 4.55 2.50
CA GLY A 81 -14.16 3.98 2.97
C GLY A 81 -14.05 2.49 3.33
N GLY A 82 -15.02 2.01 4.12
CA GLY A 82 -15.13 0.60 4.50
C GLY A 82 -15.64 -0.27 3.34
N LEU A 83 -15.07 -1.45 3.20
CA LEU A 83 -15.49 -2.49 2.26
C LEU A 83 -16.62 -3.31 2.89
N THR A 84 -17.80 -3.24 2.30
CA THR A 84 -18.97 -3.97 2.77
C THR A 84 -18.98 -5.41 2.25
N GLY A 85 -19.41 -6.36 3.09
CA GLY A 85 -19.55 -7.78 2.70
C GLY A 85 -18.23 -8.55 2.63
N LEU A 86 -17.10 -7.94 3.01
CA LEU A 86 -15.79 -8.58 3.02
C LEU A 86 -15.25 -8.72 4.45
N SER A 87 -14.74 -9.91 4.77
CA SER A 87 -13.98 -10.15 5.99
C SER A 87 -12.51 -10.37 5.62
N PHE A 88 -11.64 -9.50 6.13
CA PHE A 88 -10.19 -9.59 5.97
C PHE A 88 -9.68 -9.76 4.53
N PRO A 89 -10.02 -8.83 3.60
CA PRO A 89 -9.51 -8.88 2.23
C PRO A 89 -7.99 -8.70 2.21
N ARG A 90 -7.29 -9.57 1.49
CA ARG A 90 -5.80 -9.60 1.44
C ARG A 90 -5.19 -9.12 0.14
N SER A 91 -6.01 -8.80 -0.86
CA SER A 91 -5.49 -8.40 -2.17
C SER A 91 -6.48 -7.45 -2.84
N ILE A 92 -5.92 -6.53 -3.61
CA ILE A 92 -6.61 -5.58 -4.47
C ILE A 92 -5.84 -5.50 -5.78
N ALA A 93 -6.56 -5.29 -6.88
CA ALA A 93 -5.99 -5.09 -8.19
C ALA A 93 -6.67 -3.90 -8.86
N TYR A 94 -5.89 -3.14 -9.63
CA TYR A 94 -6.38 -2.14 -10.54
C TYR A 94 -7.05 -2.81 -11.77
N VAL A 95 -8.13 -2.20 -12.26
CA VAL A 95 -8.82 -2.58 -13.49
C VAL A 95 -8.95 -1.30 -14.34
N PRO A 96 -8.34 -1.24 -15.54
CA PRO A 96 -8.50 -0.12 -16.48
C PRO A 96 -9.91 0.03 -17.04
#